data_AF-A0A4P7N0X0-F1
#
_entry.id   AF-A0A4P7N0X0-F1
#
_cell.length_a   1.000
_cell.length_b   1.000
_cell.length_c   1.000
_cell.angle_alpha   90.00
_cell.angle_beta   90.00
_cell.angle_gamma   90.00
#
_symmetry.space_group_name_H-M   'P 1'
#
loop_
_entity.id
_entity.type
_entity.pdbx_description
1 polymer ?
#
loop_
_entity_poly.entity_id
_entity_poly.type
_entity_poly.pdbx_seq_one_letter_code
_entity_poly.pdbx_strand_id
1 'polypeptide(L)'
;MAENDSTTTTATRRPTMRDKYPALAFIMRHIDDAPELIYTRCLQDVVRQASETALCLAVAGEVAAATAIVCALREHCPNDVLFSPVAQRTYPFLGPCMFFAWEATSWPEWIPVSDRTEAKLGEMEKEARKHWLQFFTEPWSADVDTAEKARAMADRTINRAFPQDAAKESDRILLTARWFAQGRYGFAADPNGLLDARYMDVAMRWRSGVHPTSFMQLYRSAGLATALDVYLSVPGSEKEAGEVFGEIAERFTFFEQAEMLACSRAAWKGFLARQDGDRPLLDELQIGRDDLRDAADRAVQMVQKRLVQGAVRPFGGKTIQDLARLVSSNTVERCPWDAFRSFGQERRKPENDQSLLRPPYSKVAELEAKLGTDLPQDYKELLAFTNGMEPIWNGGPMLDIFARAEEVEHVDIGHLSGLQACLVRDDDPHPVTGNDIEWPSLPAKAISLSPPGSPAHLLLLDRETTAACKRSFFEQFEQRTAEQKAELERVVCETYGSVEDFRSLERGLVLWRDYELDMMAYNGVRGLLEVLGLESMRRYRFWLRIYEPGRRFVSDGEAWD
;
A
#
# COMPACT_ATOMS: atom_id res chain seq x y z
N MET A 1 -24.41 -46.22 -32.78
CA MET A 1 -23.73 -46.37 -31.47
C MET A 1 -22.42 -45.63 -31.59
N ALA A 2 -22.35 -44.48 -30.95
CA ALA A 2 -21.25 -43.54 -31.00
C ALA A 2 -20.39 -43.76 -29.77
N GLU A 3 -19.08 -43.83 -29.99
CA GLU A 3 -18.05 -43.47 -29.02
C GLU A 3 -16.84 -43.10 -29.88
N ASN A 4 -16.53 -41.81 -29.93
CA ASN A 4 -15.30 -41.31 -30.50
C ASN A 4 -14.76 -40.31 -29.48
N ASP A 5 -13.87 -40.81 -28.64
CA ASP A 5 -13.08 -40.05 -27.67
C ASP A 5 -12.29 -38.96 -28.41
N SER A 6 -12.62 -37.70 -28.16
CA SER A 6 -11.74 -36.56 -28.42
C SER A 6 -11.12 -36.11 -27.09
N THR A 7 -10.09 -36.81 -26.66
CA THR A 7 -9.16 -36.35 -25.63
C THR A 7 -8.43 -35.11 -26.15
N THR A 8 -8.98 -33.94 -25.84
CA THR A 8 -8.29 -32.66 -26.05
C THR A 8 -7.29 -32.51 -24.93
N THR A 9 -6.06 -32.95 -25.16
CA THR A 9 -4.90 -32.68 -24.29
C THR A 9 -4.74 -31.18 -24.14
N THR A 10 -5.24 -30.63 -23.03
CA THR A 10 -4.87 -29.30 -22.55
C THR A 10 -3.38 -29.33 -22.25
N ALA A 11 -2.59 -28.68 -23.09
CA ALA A 11 -1.18 -28.44 -22.81
C ALA A 11 -1.09 -27.68 -21.48
N THR A 12 -0.67 -28.37 -20.42
CA THR A 12 -0.42 -27.79 -19.11
C THR A 12 0.68 -26.74 -19.27
N ARG A 13 0.29 -25.46 -19.24
CA ARG A 13 1.21 -24.34 -19.24
C ARG A 13 2.20 -24.55 -18.09
N ARG A 14 3.51 -24.52 -18.40
CA ARG A 14 4.55 -24.56 -17.36
C ARG A 14 4.31 -23.39 -16.39
N PRO A 15 4.30 -23.64 -15.06
CA PRO A 15 4.13 -22.58 -14.09
C PRO A 15 5.25 -21.54 -14.26
N THR A 16 4.90 -20.26 -14.21
CA THR A 16 5.89 -19.18 -14.17
C THR A 16 6.63 -19.22 -12.83
N MET A 17 7.77 -18.53 -12.70
CA MET A 17 8.46 -18.36 -11.41
C MET A 17 7.52 -17.87 -10.30
N ARG A 18 6.52 -17.05 -10.66
CA ARG A 18 5.48 -16.54 -9.74
C ARG A 18 4.46 -17.59 -9.33
N ASP A 19 4.20 -18.57 -10.19
CA ASP A 19 3.31 -19.70 -9.91
C ASP A 19 4.06 -20.82 -9.14
N LYS A 20 5.40 -20.83 -9.23
CA LYS A 20 6.29 -21.79 -8.57
C LYS A 20 6.67 -21.35 -7.14
N TYR A 21 6.83 -20.05 -6.91
CA TYR A 21 7.31 -19.48 -5.64
C TYR A 21 6.50 -18.25 -5.20
N PRO A 22 5.38 -18.42 -4.48
CA PRO A 22 4.58 -17.30 -3.98
C PRO A 22 5.37 -16.32 -3.11
N ALA A 23 6.29 -16.85 -2.28
CA ALA A 23 7.16 -16.03 -1.43
C ALA A 23 8.17 -15.19 -2.23
N LEU A 24 8.80 -15.75 -3.28
CA LEU A 24 9.69 -14.98 -4.15
C LEU A 24 8.92 -13.88 -4.90
N ALA A 25 7.70 -14.18 -5.36
CA ALA A 25 6.84 -13.18 -5.99
C ALA A 25 6.47 -12.04 -5.01
N PHE A 26 6.25 -12.34 -3.73
CA PHE A 26 6.05 -11.34 -2.69
C PHE A 26 7.30 -10.51 -2.40
N ILE A 27 8.48 -11.13 -2.28
CA ILE A 27 9.77 -10.45 -2.09
C ILE A 27 10.00 -9.45 -3.24
N MET A 28 9.67 -9.87 -4.47
CA MET A 28 9.91 -9.12 -5.70
C MET A 28 8.70 -8.30 -6.18
N ARG A 29 7.67 -8.11 -5.34
CA ARG A 29 6.37 -7.53 -5.73
C ARG A 29 6.45 -6.12 -6.32
N HIS A 30 7.48 -5.35 -5.97
CA HIS A 30 7.67 -4.00 -6.52
C HIS A 30 8.52 -3.98 -7.78
N ILE A 31 9.25 -5.06 -8.05
CA ILE A 31 10.19 -5.15 -9.18
C ILE A 31 9.53 -5.88 -10.35
N ASP A 32 8.87 -7.00 -10.07
CA ASP A 32 8.38 -7.91 -11.10
C ASP A 32 6.85 -7.77 -11.30
N ASP A 33 6.07 -7.43 -10.26
CA ASP A 33 4.62 -7.24 -10.39
C ASP A 33 4.28 -5.83 -10.90
N ALA A 34 3.27 -5.75 -11.77
CA ALA A 34 2.87 -4.49 -12.37
C ALA A 34 1.95 -3.68 -11.44
N PRO A 35 2.06 -2.33 -11.41
CA PRO A 35 3.11 -1.55 -12.06
C PRO A 35 4.46 -1.72 -11.33
N GLU A 36 5.51 -1.87 -12.11
CA GLU A 36 6.89 -1.99 -11.62
C GLU A 36 7.37 -0.66 -11.01
N LEU A 37 8.29 -0.74 -10.05
CA LEU A 37 8.88 0.39 -9.31
C LEU A 37 9.45 1.48 -10.23
N ILE A 38 9.92 1.09 -11.42
CA ILE A 38 10.45 2.04 -12.41
C ILE A 38 9.39 3.07 -12.89
N TYR A 39 8.10 2.76 -12.76
CA TYR A 39 7.00 3.66 -13.13
C TYR A 39 6.49 4.52 -11.98
N THR A 40 6.86 4.22 -10.73
CA THR A 40 6.41 4.95 -9.55
C THR A 40 6.87 6.41 -9.62
N ARG A 41 5.93 7.37 -9.60
CA ARG A 41 6.22 8.81 -9.77
C ARG A 41 6.80 9.44 -8.52
N CYS A 42 6.12 9.28 -7.39
CA CYS A 42 6.48 9.90 -6.13
C CYS A 42 7.74 9.27 -5.55
N LEU A 43 8.75 10.08 -5.20
CA LEU A 43 10.01 9.56 -4.64
C LEU A 43 9.77 8.85 -3.31
N GLN A 44 8.87 9.34 -2.46
CA GLN A 44 8.56 8.70 -1.18
C GLN A 44 8.06 7.26 -1.35
N ASP A 45 7.21 7.01 -2.35
CA ASP A 45 6.76 5.65 -2.67
C ASP A 45 7.89 4.77 -3.21
N VAL A 46 8.81 5.32 -4.01
CA VAL A 46 10.01 4.58 -4.45
C VAL A 46 10.87 4.19 -3.25
N VAL A 47 11.10 5.12 -2.32
CA VAL A 47 11.87 4.86 -1.09
C VAL A 47 11.23 3.75 -0.28
N ARG A 48 9.91 3.82 -0.06
CA ARG A 48 9.16 2.79 0.66
C ARG A 48 9.22 1.43 -0.03
N GLN A 49 8.91 1.37 -1.33
CA GLN A 49 8.94 0.13 -2.12
C GLN A 49 10.34 -0.51 -2.17
N ALA A 50 11.38 0.31 -2.35
CA ALA A 50 12.77 -0.15 -2.32
C ALA A 50 13.19 -0.64 -0.92
N SER A 51 12.75 0.03 0.15
CA SER A 51 12.99 -0.36 1.54
C SER A 51 12.32 -1.69 1.88
N GLU A 52 11.05 -1.86 1.48
CA GLU A 52 10.30 -3.11 1.61
C GLU A 52 11.00 -4.26 0.87
N THR A 53 11.50 -4.00 -0.35
CA THR A 53 12.24 -4.98 -1.16
C THR A 53 13.58 -5.35 -0.50
N ALA A 54 14.34 -4.36 -0.03
CA ALA A 54 15.61 -4.57 0.66
C ALA A 54 15.43 -5.40 1.94
N LEU A 55 14.41 -5.09 2.75
CA LEU A 55 14.09 -5.87 3.95
C LEU A 55 13.80 -7.33 3.59
N CYS A 56 12.94 -7.57 2.61
CA CYS A 56 12.56 -8.92 2.19
C CYS A 56 13.77 -9.72 1.66
N LEU A 57 14.64 -9.09 0.86
CA LEU A 57 15.87 -9.69 0.36
C LEU A 57 16.85 -10.02 1.50
N ALA A 58 17.01 -9.13 2.47
CA ALA A 58 17.88 -9.36 3.62
C ALA A 58 17.39 -10.56 4.44
N VAL A 59 16.09 -10.61 4.75
CA VAL A 59 15.46 -11.70 5.51
C VAL A 59 15.61 -13.04 4.77
N ALA A 60 15.51 -13.04 3.44
CA ALA A 60 15.76 -14.22 2.60
C ALA A 60 17.25 -14.58 2.42
N GLY A 61 18.17 -13.82 3.04
CA GLY A 61 19.61 -14.09 3.06
C GLY A 61 20.45 -13.36 2.00
N GLU A 62 19.86 -12.51 1.15
CA GLU A 62 20.57 -11.65 0.20
C GLU A 62 20.95 -10.29 0.82
N VAL A 63 21.65 -10.33 1.96
CA VAL A 63 22.05 -9.14 2.72
C VAL A 63 22.91 -8.18 1.89
N ALA A 64 23.77 -8.70 1.00
CA ALA A 64 24.61 -7.87 0.13
C ALA A 64 23.77 -7.03 -0.85
N ALA A 65 22.76 -7.63 -1.48
CA ALA A 65 21.89 -6.93 -2.41
C ALA A 65 20.97 -5.93 -1.68
N ALA A 66 20.43 -6.31 -0.52
CA ALA A 66 19.70 -5.39 0.35
C ALA A 66 20.56 -4.18 0.74
N THR A 67 21.82 -4.41 1.12
CA THR A 67 22.78 -3.36 1.43
C THR A 67 23.04 -2.45 0.23
N ALA A 68 23.13 -3.01 -0.99
CA ALA A 68 23.31 -2.22 -2.21
C ALA A 68 22.09 -1.33 -2.50
N ILE A 69 20.87 -1.82 -2.28
CA ILE A 69 19.64 -1.00 -2.38
C ILE A 69 19.68 0.13 -1.35
N VAL A 70 20.01 -0.15 -0.10
CA VAL A 70 20.16 0.86 0.96
C VAL A 70 21.22 1.90 0.59
N CYS A 71 22.35 1.49 0.02
CA CYS A 71 23.39 2.43 -0.44
C CYS A 71 22.86 3.33 -1.57
N ALA A 72 22.16 2.79 -2.55
CA ALA A 72 21.56 3.57 -3.63
C ALA A 72 20.54 4.59 -3.11
N LEU A 73 19.71 4.20 -2.13
CA LEU A 73 18.78 5.12 -1.47
C LEU A 73 19.52 6.24 -0.72
N ARG A 74 20.59 5.92 0.03
CA ARG A 74 21.39 6.93 0.74
C ARG A 74 22.12 7.89 -0.20
N GLU A 75 22.53 7.42 -1.38
CA GLU A 75 23.24 8.23 -2.36
C GLU A 75 22.32 9.20 -3.10
N HIS A 76 21.08 8.79 -3.39
CA HIS A 76 20.18 9.53 -4.27
C HIS A 76 18.96 10.16 -3.59
N CYS A 77 18.67 9.83 -2.34
CA CYS A 77 17.55 10.41 -1.60
C CYS A 77 18.04 11.49 -0.62
N PRO A 78 17.27 12.58 -0.44
CA PRO A 78 17.67 13.71 0.42
C PRO A 78 17.71 13.33 1.91
N ASN A 79 16.91 12.33 2.33
CA ASN A 79 16.84 11.85 3.70
C ASN A 79 17.49 10.48 3.81
N ASP A 80 18.34 10.29 4.83
CA ASP A 80 18.95 8.98 5.09
C ASP A 80 17.85 7.97 5.49
N VAL A 81 17.76 6.88 4.73
CA VAL A 81 16.70 5.86 4.89
C VAL A 81 16.82 4.99 6.14
N LEU A 82 17.91 5.11 6.92
CA LEU A 82 18.09 4.40 8.18
C LEU A 82 18.04 5.33 9.39
N PHE A 83 18.60 6.53 9.25
CA PHE A 83 18.82 7.42 10.38
C PHE A 83 17.88 8.63 10.41
N SER A 84 17.20 8.94 9.30
CA SER A 84 16.29 10.08 9.30
C SER A 84 15.04 9.78 10.12
N PRO A 85 14.53 10.76 10.90
CA PRO A 85 13.24 10.63 11.57
C PRO A 85 12.08 10.40 10.59
N VAL A 86 12.22 10.87 9.34
CA VAL A 86 11.29 10.58 8.24
C VAL A 86 11.22 9.08 8.01
N ALA A 87 12.35 8.44 7.71
CA ALA A 87 12.40 7.01 7.41
C ALA A 87 11.92 6.14 8.59
N GLN A 88 12.26 6.54 9.82
CA GLN A 88 11.79 5.86 11.03
C GLN A 88 10.26 5.92 11.21
N ARG A 89 9.58 6.95 10.69
CA ARG A 89 8.12 7.01 10.71
C ARG A 89 7.48 6.34 9.50
N THR A 90 8.03 6.55 8.30
CA THR A 90 7.47 6.01 7.06
C THR A 90 7.62 4.49 6.96
N TYR A 91 8.77 3.95 7.37
CA TYR A 91 9.02 2.50 7.34
C TYR A 91 10.03 2.07 8.44
N PRO A 92 9.57 1.93 9.70
CA PRO A 92 10.43 1.73 10.88
C PRO A 92 11.23 0.41 10.89
N PHE A 93 10.92 -0.53 10.01
CA PHE A 93 11.46 -1.89 10.07
C PHE A 93 12.81 -2.06 9.36
N LEU A 94 13.14 -1.18 8.39
CA LEU A 94 14.36 -1.33 7.60
C LEU A 94 15.62 -1.19 8.47
N GLY A 95 15.65 -0.19 9.36
CA GLY A 95 16.77 0.04 10.27
C GLY A 95 17.13 -1.19 11.11
N PRO A 96 16.21 -1.68 11.96
CA PRO A 96 16.39 -2.92 12.74
C PRO A 96 16.82 -4.11 11.88
N CYS A 97 16.12 -4.35 10.76
CA CYS A 97 16.44 -5.43 9.83
C CYS A 97 17.91 -5.39 9.39
N MET A 98 18.36 -4.25 8.85
CA MET A 98 19.72 -4.16 8.30
C MET A 98 20.79 -4.24 9.39
N PHE A 99 20.57 -3.61 10.56
CA PHE A 99 21.51 -3.68 11.67
C PHE A 99 21.69 -5.11 12.19
N PHE A 100 20.61 -5.86 12.35
CA PHE A 100 20.70 -7.25 12.81
C PHE A 100 21.25 -8.17 11.72
N ALA A 101 20.92 -7.93 10.44
CA ALA A 101 21.52 -8.64 9.32
C ALA A 101 23.04 -8.44 9.27
N TRP A 102 23.52 -7.22 9.45
CA TRP A 102 24.95 -6.90 9.45
C TRP A 102 25.69 -7.40 10.68
N GLU A 103 25.03 -7.44 11.85
CA GLU A 103 25.55 -8.11 13.04
C GLU A 103 25.79 -9.60 12.76
N ALA A 104 24.81 -10.26 12.14
CA ALA A 104 24.85 -11.69 11.86
C ALA A 104 25.78 -12.05 10.68
N THR A 105 26.10 -11.08 9.83
CA THR A 105 26.95 -11.27 8.65
C THR A 105 28.21 -10.41 8.72
N SER A 106 28.18 -9.23 8.13
CA SER A 106 29.28 -8.28 8.06
C SER A 106 28.77 -6.84 7.99
N TRP A 107 29.40 -5.96 8.78
CA TRP A 107 29.07 -4.55 8.84
C TRP A 107 29.62 -3.76 7.66
N PRO A 108 28.82 -2.87 7.02
CA PRO A 108 29.34 -1.88 6.08
C PRO A 108 30.29 -0.91 6.77
N GLU A 109 31.34 -0.47 6.07
CA GLU A 109 32.36 0.43 6.63
C GLU A 109 31.79 1.78 7.10
N TRP A 110 30.74 2.26 6.44
CA TRP A 110 30.10 3.55 6.72
C TRP A 110 29.17 3.54 7.94
N ILE A 111 28.88 2.37 8.53
CA ILE A 111 28.14 2.31 9.80
C ILE A 111 29.13 2.60 10.95
N PRO A 112 28.94 3.64 11.77
CA PRO A 112 29.85 3.94 12.87
C PRO A 112 29.95 2.78 13.88
N VAL A 113 31.16 2.50 14.39
CA VAL A 113 31.36 1.48 15.45
C VAL A 113 30.53 1.81 16.70
N SER A 114 30.32 3.09 16.98
CA SER A 114 29.46 3.55 18.06
C SER A 114 28.00 3.15 17.91
N ASP A 115 27.55 2.74 16.72
CA ASP A 115 26.17 2.32 16.44
C ASP A 115 26.00 0.79 16.47
N ARG A 116 27.10 0.05 16.57
CA ARG A 116 27.16 -1.43 16.55
C ARG A 116 27.20 -2.05 17.96
N THR A 117 27.09 -1.22 19.00
CA THR A 117 27.23 -1.67 20.39
C THR A 117 26.02 -2.50 20.82
N GLU A 118 26.24 -3.46 21.71
CA GLU A 118 25.18 -4.29 22.31
C GLU A 118 24.02 -3.45 22.88
N ALA A 119 24.33 -2.35 23.57
CA ALA A 119 23.34 -1.45 24.15
C ALA A 119 22.41 -0.84 23.09
N LYS A 120 22.96 -0.34 21.98
CA LYS A 120 22.18 0.25 20.89
C LYS A 120 21.37 -0.79 20.12
N LEU A 121 21.93 -1.97 19.87
CA LEU A 121 21.20 -3.05 19.23
C LEU A 121 20.03 -3.52 20.11
N GLY A 122 20.23 -3.61 21.43
CA GLY A 122 19.17 -3.91 22.39
C GLY A 122 18.09 -2.82 22.46
N GLU A 123 18.46 -1.55 22.41
CA GLU A 123 17.51 -0.44 22.32
C GLU A 123 16.69 -0.51 21.02
N MET A 124 17.35 -0.70 19.88
CA MET A 124 16.72 -0.85 18.57
C MET A 124 15.74 -2.03 18.54
N GLU A 125 16.12 -3.17 19.12
CA GLU A 125 15.27 -4.36 19.23
C GLU A 125 14.03 -4.10 20.12
N LYS A 126 14.20 -3.33 21.20
CA LYS A 126 13.10 -2.94 22.09
C LYS A 126 12.13 -1.98 21.38
N GLU A 127 12.64 -0.99 20.67
CA GLU A 127 11.81 -0.04 19.93
C GLU A 127 11.07 -0.70 18.78
N ALA A 128 11.74 -1.57 18.00
CA ALA A 128 11.11 -2.30 16.91
C ALA A 128 9.93 -3.15 17.40
N ARG A 129 10.11 -3.85 18.53
CA ARG A 129 9.08 -4.69 19.16
C ARG A 129 7.80 -3.97 19.53
N LYS A 130 7.85 -2.67 19.84
CA LYS A 130 6.65 -1.90 20.24
C LYS A 130 5.53 -1.98 19.22
N HIS A 131 5.86 -2.08 17.93
CA HIS A 131 4.87 -2.09 16.87
C HIS A 131 3.94 -3.31 16.92
N TRP A 132 4.45 -4.51 17.23
CA TRP A 132 3.60 -5.70 17.34
C TRP A 132 3.21 -6.05 18.77
N LEU A 133 4.01 -5.67 19.77
CA LEU A 133 3.64 -5.87 21.17
C LEU A 133 2.41 -5.06 21.58
N GLN A 134 2.07 -3.97 20.87
CA GLN A 134 0.84 -3.23 21.16
C GLN A 134 -0.44 -4.08 20.97
N PHE A 135 -0.35 -5.20 20.24
CA PHE A 135 -1.46 -6.15 20.05
C PHE A 135 -1.49 -7.24 21.12
N PHE A 136 -0.43 -7.41 21.89
CA PHE A 136 -0.32 -8.42 22.94
C PHE A 136 -0.76 -7.83 24.28
N THR A 137 -1.82 -8.38 24.86
CA THR A 137 -2.47 -7.81 26.07
C THR A 137 -1.75 -8.14 27.36
N GLU A 138 -0.87 -9.13 27.33
CA GLU A 138 -0.16 -9.61 28.51
C GLU A 138 1.18 -8.86 28.67
N PRO A 139 1.68 -8.69 29.91
CA PRO A 139 3.03 -8.21 30.11
C PRO A 139 4.02 -9.13 29.40
N TRP A 140 4.96 -8.54 28.67
CA TRP A 140 6.03 -9.32 28.06
C TRP A 140 6.97 -9.89 29.13
N SER A 141 7.19 -11.20 29.11
CA SER A 141 8.24 -11.88 29.87
C SER A 141 8.86 -13.04 29.07
N ALA A 142 10.14 -13.31 29.34
CA ALA A 142 10.90 -14.39 28.70
C ALA A 142 10.61 -15.74 29.38
N ASP A 143 9.36 -16.22 29.25
CA ASP A 143 8.92 -17.50 29.80
C ASP A 143 7.95 -18.24 28.86
N VAL A 144 7.83 -19.55 29.06
CA VAL A 144 6.99 -20.42 28.23
C VAL A 144 5.52 -20.02 28.29
N ASP A 145 4.99 -19.58 29.43
CA ASP A 145 3.58 -19.16 29.56
C ASP A 145 3.25 -17.99 28.64
N THR A 146 4.16 -17.02 28.54
CA THR A 146 4.04 -15.88 27.63
C THR A 146 4.05 -16.33 26.17
N ALA A 147 4.96 -17.24 25.80
CA ALA A 147 5.02 -17.79 24.44
C ALA A 147 3.74 -18.54 24.06
N GLU A 148 3.23 -19.40 24.96
CA GLU A 148 1.99 -20.15 24.75
C GLU A 148 0.77 -19.24 24.61
N LYS A 149 0.70 -18.16 25.41
CA LYS A 149 -0.37 -17.15 25.28
C LYS A 149 -0.28 -16.39 23.96
N ALA A 150 0.92 -16.05 23.50
CA ALA A 150 1.14 -15.39 22.21
C ALA A 150 0.78 -16.32 21.03
N ARG A 151 1.12 -17.61 21.11
CA ARG A 151 0.70 -18.62 20.13
C ARG A 151 -0.81 -18.84 20.15
N ALA A 152 -1.42 -18.93 21.34
CA ALA A 152 -2.87 -19.02 21.48
C ALA A 152 -3.60 -17.77 20.95
N MET A 153 -3.00 -16.58 21.09
CA MET A 153 -3.50 -15.34 20.48
C MET A 153 -3.48 -15.43 18.94
N ALA A 154 -2.42 -15.99 18.36
CA ALA A 154 -2.31 -16.21 16.92
C ALA A 154 -3.41 -17.16 16.39
N ASP A 155 -3.75 -18.19 17.17
CA ASP A 155 -4.79 -19.18 16.83
C ASP A 155 -6.22 -18.70 17.08
N ARG A 156 -6.43 -17.92 18.14
CA ARG A 156 -7.73 -17.42 18.59
C ARG A 156 -7.94 -15.99 18.09
N THR A 157 -8.02 -15.81 16.78
CA THR A 157 -8.35 -14.50 16.23
C THR A 157 -9.80 -14.11 16.57
N ILE A 158 -10.01 -12.81 16.74
CA ILE A 158 -11.28 -12.15 17.09
C ILE A 158 -12.49 -12.62 16.25
N ASN A 159 -12.31 -13.22 15.07
CA ASN A 159 -13.39 -13.62 14.16
C ASN A 159 -13.63 -15.12 13.96
N ARG A 160 -12.96 -16.04 14.67
CA ARG A 160 -13.60 -17.37 14.86
C ARG A 160 -14.94 -17.26 15.60
N ALA A 161 -15.27 -16.09 16.13
CA ALA A 161 -16.46 -15.84 16.94
C ALA A 161 -17.52 -14.92 16.30
N PHE A 162 -17.23 -14.08 15.29
CA PHE A 162 -18.22 -13.11 14.79
C PHE A 162 -19.30 -13.79 13.94
N PRO A 163 -20.59 -13.67 14.32
CA PRO A 163 -21.63 -14.32 13.56
C PRO A 163 -21.77 -13.65 12.19
N GLN A 164 -21.95 -14.50 11.17
CA GLN A 164 -21.96 -14.11 9.76
C GLN A 164 -23.12 -13.16 9.39
N ASP A 165 -24.03 -12.88 10.33
CA ASP A 165 -25.31 -12.18 10.19
C ASP A 165 -25.27 -10.68 10.56
N ALA A 166 -24.17 -10.17 11.12
CA ALA A 166 -23.98 -8.73 11.37
C ALA A 166 -23.73 -7.97 10.05
N ALA A 167 -24.79 -7.79 9.26
CA ALA A 167 -24.75 -7.25 7.90
C ALA A 167 -24.50 -5.73 7.83
N LYS A 168 -24.65 -4.99 8.95
CA LYS A 168 -24.45 -3.53 9.01
C LYS A 168 -23.23 -3.16 9.85
N GLU A 169 -22.51 -2.13 9.41
CA GLU A 169 -21.36 -1.54 10.12
C GLU A 169 -21.69 -1.21 11.59
N SER A 170 -22.86 -0.60 11.84
CA SER A 170 -23.33 -0.26 13.20
C SER A 170 -23.43 -1.46 14.12
N ASP A 171 -23.88 -2.61 13.61
CA ASP A 171 -24.10 -3.81 14.41
C ASP A 171 -22.76 -4.46 14.80
N ARG A 172 -21.77 -4.40 13.91
CA ARG A 172 -20.41 -4.87 14.15
C ARG A 172 -19.69 -4.02 15.20
N ILE A 173 -19.79 -2.69 15.10
CA ILE A 173 -19.21 -1.77 16.08
C ILE A 173 -19.82 -2.02 17.47
N LEU A 174 -21.16 -2.12 17.56
CA LEU A 174 -21.84 -2.36 18.83
C LEU A 174 -21.55 -3.76 19.41
N LEU A 175 -21.45 -4.79 18.58
CA LEU A 175 -21.10 -6.14 19.02
C LEU A 175 -19.68 -6.21 19.55
N THR A 176 -18.74 -5.56 18.87
CA THR A 176 -17.33 -5.43 19.27
C THR A 176 -17.27 -4.74 20.63
N ALA A 177 -17.82 -3.53 20.76
CA ALA A 177 -17.86 -2.80 22.04
C ALA A 177 -18.47 -3.64 23.18
N ARG A 178 -19.53 -4.41 22.90
CA ARG A 178 -20.13 -5.33 23.89
C ARG A 178 -19.19 -6.45 24.31
N TRP A 179 -18.49 -7.08 23.38
CA TRP A 179 -17.55 -8.16 23.67
C TRP A 179 -16.32 -7.67 24.43
N PHE A 180 -15.82 -6.49 24.09
CA PHE A 180 -14.80 -5.81 24.87
C PHE A 180 -15.27 -5.58 26.31
N ALA A 181 -16.47 -5.02 26.49
CA ALA A 181 -17.07 -4.83 27.82
C ALA A 181 -17.31 -6.14 28.60
N GLN A 182 -17.47 -7.26 27.90
CA GLN A 182 -17.59 -8.60 28.47
C GLN A 182 -16.24 -9.28 28.75
N GLY A 183 -15.11 -8.63 28.45
CA GLY A 183 -13.77 -9.18 28.64
C GLY A 183 -13.43 -10.34 27.71
N ARG A 184 -14.10 -10.46 26.56
CA ARG A 184 -13.84 -11.55 25.60
C ARG A 184 -12.49 -11.41 24.89
N TYR A 185 -11.97 -10.18 24.81
CA TYR A 185 -10.64 -9.85 24.31
C TYR A 185 -10.19 -8.52 24.94
N GLY A 186 -8.88 -8.26 24.97
CA GLY A 186 -8.33 -7.04 25.57
C GLY A 186 -8.33 -5.83 24.64
N PHE A 187 -8.04 -4.65 25.19
CA PHE A 187 -8.09 -3.35 24.48
C PHE A 187 -7.21 -3.31 23.23
N ALA A 188 -6.02 -3.92 23.31
CA ALA A 188 -5.05 -4.06 22.21
C ALA A 188 -5.60 -4.81 20.98
N ALA A 189 -6.64 -5.63 21.17
CA ALA A 189 -7.28 -6.40 20.12
C ALA A 189 -8.53 -5.68 19.58
N ASP A 190 -8.98 -4.59 20.20
CA ASP A 190 -10.17 -3.86 19.76
C ASP A 190 -9.84 -2.95 18.55
N PRO A 191 -10.40 -3.20 17.35
CA PRO A 191 -10.23 -2.32 16.20
C PRO A 191 -10.88 -0.92 16.38
N ASN A 192 -11.69 -0.72 17.42
CA ASN A 192 -12.22 0.58 17.83
C ASN A 192 -11.40 1.23 18.96
N GLY A 193 -10.42 0.53 19.51
CA GLY A 193 -9.48 1.05 20.50
C GLY A 193 -8.50 2.07 19.90
N LEU A 194 -7.63 2.60 20.76
CA LEU A 194 -6.53 3.44 20.31
C LEU A 194 -5.49 2.54 19.63
N LEU A 195 -5.31 2.73 18.33
CA LEU A 195 -4.25 2.10 17.54
C LEU A 195 -3.23 3.15 17.13
N ASP A 196 -1.99 2.73 16.96
CA ASP A 196 -0.98 3.56 16.30
C ASP A 196 -1.52 4.05 14.94
N ALA A 197 -1.24 5.31 14.60
CA ALA A 197 -1.70 5.93 13.36
C ALA A 197 -1.34 5.10 12.12
N ARG A 198 -0.24 4.34 12.14
CA ARG A 198 0.16 3.43 11.07
C ARG A 198 -0.85 2.32 10.75
N TYR A 199 -1.71 1.96 11.71
CA TYR A 199 -2.71 0.91 11.58
C TYR A 199 -4.13 1.47 11.41
N MET A 200 -4.26 2.80 11.26
CA MET A 200 -5.54 3.46 11.07
C MET A 200 -6.21 3.00 9.77
N ASP A 201 -5.45 2.76 8.69
CA ASP A 201 -6.00 2.23 7.43
C ASP A 201 -6.63 0.84 7.61
N VAL A 202 -5.98 -0.04 8.37
CA VAL A 202 -6.51 -1.37 8.73
C VAL A 202 -7.78 -1.24 9.55
N ALA A 203 -7.81 -0.33 10.53
CA ALA A 203 -9.00 -0.07 11.35
C ALA A 203 -10.16 0.51 10.52
N MET A 204 -9.88 1.43 9.60
CA MET A 204 -10.89 2.03 8.73
C MET A 204 -11.47 1.03 7.73
N ARG A 205 -10.63 0.19 7.12
CA ARG A 205 -11.08 -0.95 6.30
C ARG A 205 -11.90 -1.95 7.11
N TRP A 206 -11.56 -2.17 8.38
CA TRP A 206 -12.35 -3.02 9.27
C TRP A 206 -13.75 -2.44 9.50
N ARG A 207 -13.87 -1.14 9.75
CA ARG A 207 -15.14 -0.43 10.01
C ARG A 207 -16.05 -0.42 8.78
N SER A 208 -15.52 0.02 7.65
CA SER A 208 -16.29 0.17 6.41
C SER A 208 -16.58 -1.16 5.71
N GLY A 209 -15.86 -2.23 6.07
CA GLY A 209 -15.91 -3.51 5.36
C GLY A 209 -16.97 -4.48 5.82
N VAL A 210 -17.02 -5.64 5.16
CA VAL A 210 -17.87 -6.77 5.59
C VAL A 210 -17.02 -7.95 6.10
N HIS A 211 -15.69 -7.91 5.93
CA HIS A 211 -14.76 -8.88 6.52
C HIS A 211 -13.42 -8.26 6.95
N PRO A 212 -12.90 -8.57 8.15
CA PRO A 212 -11.73 -7.92 8.73
C PRO A 212 -10.38 -8.62 8.43
N THR A 213 -10.19 -9.18 7.23
CA THR A 213 -9.05 -10.06 6.92
C THR A 213 -7.70 -9.46 7.34
N SER A 214 -7.37 -8.24 6.88
CA SER A 214 -6.07 -7.63 7.17
C SER A 214 -5.80 -7.44 8.67
N PHE A 215 -6.82 -7.06 9.45
CA PHE A 215 -6.70 -6.92 10.91
C PHE A 215 -6.41 -8.27 11.58
N MET A 216 -7.03 -9.35 11.10
CA MET A 216 -6.76 -10.70 11.62
C MET A 216 -5.36 -11.18 11.30
N GLN A 217 -4.91 -10.96 10.06
CA GLN A 217 -3.58 -11.36 9.63
C GLN A 217 -2.51 -10.59 10.40
N LEU A 218 -2.73 -9.30 10.70
CA LEU A 218 -1.88 -8.50 11.57
C LEU A 218 -1.80 -9.11 12.99
N TYR A 219 -2.94 -9.41 13.60
CA TYR A 219 -3.00 -9.96 14.96
C TYR A 219 -2.31 -11.34 15.05
N ARG A 220 -2.53 -12.19 14.03
CA ARG A 220 -1.88 -13.50 13.93
C ARG A 220 -0.36 -13.37 13.76
N SER A 221 0.10 -12.48 12.90
CA SER A 221 1.53 -12.23 12.68
C SER A 221 2.21 -11.71 13.96
N ALA A 222 1.55 -10.81 14.68
CA ALA A 222 2.05 -10.28 15.96
C ALA A 222 2.17 -11.37 17.04
N GLY A 223 1.18 -12.27 17.15
CA GLY A 223 1.22 -13.39 18.09
C GLY A 223 2.36 -14.37 17.78
N LEU A 224 2.54 -14.74 16.50
CA LEU A 224 3.63 -15.64 16.08
C LEU A 224 5.01 -15.01 16.29
N ALA A 225 5.19 -13.73 15.92
CA ALA A 225 6.45 -13.03 16.14
C ALA A 225 6.80 -12.93 17.62
N THR A 226 5.81 -12.64 18.47
CA THR A 226 5.99 -12.59 19.93
C THR A 226 6.35 -13.97 20.49
N ALA A 227 5.66 -15.03 20.07
CA ALA A 227 5.96 -16.39 20.50
C ALA A 227 7.38 -16.81 20.09
N LEU A 228 7.79 -16.54 18.85
CA LEU A 228 9.13 -16.83 18.34
C LEU A 228 10.21 -16.13 19.19
N ASP A 229 10.07 -14.82 19.42
CA ASP A 229 11.01 -14.04 20.22
C ASP A 229 11.17 -14.61 21.64
N VAL A 230 10.06 -15.01 22.26
CA VAL A 230 10.08 -15.57 23.62
C VAL A 230 10.69 -16.97 23.63
N TYR A 231 10.27 -17.90 22.77
CA TYR A 231 10.86 -19.25 22.73
C TYR A 231 12.37 -19.20 22.46
N LEU A 232 12.84 -18.32 21.56
CA LEU A 232 14.27 -18.15 21.29
C LEU A 232 15.06 -17.60 22.50
N SER A 233 14.39 -16.95 23.45
CA SER A 233 15.00 -16.43 24.67
C SER A 233 15.00 -17.43 25.84
N VAL A 234 14.25 -18.54 25.72
CA VAL A 234 14.08 -19.54 26.78
C VAL A 234 14.88 -20.81 26.46
N PRO A 235 15.91 -21.17 27.25
CA PRO A 235 16.68 -22.39 27.03
C PRO A 235 15.81 -23.65 27.01
N GLY A 236 16.03 -24.56 26.06
CA GLY A 236 15.27 -25.81 25.94
C GLY A 236 13.97 -25.71 25.13
N SER A 237 13.67 -24.54 24.56
CA SER A 237 12.48 -24.31 23.71
C SER A 237 12.80 -24.31 22.20
N GLU A 238 13.92 -24.91 21.78
CA GLU A 238 14.40 -24.83 20.41
C GLU A 238 13.45 -25.50 19.42
N LYS A 239 12.77 -26.56 19.85
CA LYS A 239 11.78 -27.27 19.03
C LYS A 239 10.56 -26.38 18.78
N GLU A 240 10.02 -25.78 19.83
CA GLU A 240 8.86 -24.88 19.78
C GLU A 240 9.17 -23.63 18.94
N ALA A 241 10.38 -23.08 19.08
CA ALA A 241 10.86 -21.99 18.22
C ALA A 241 10.89 -22.40 16.73
N GLY A 242 11.35 -23.62 16.42
CA GLY A 242 11.35 -24.16 15.06
C GLY A 242 9.94 -24.37 14.49
N GLU A 243 9.00 -24.85 15.30
CA GLU A 243 7.59 -25.00 14.90
C GLU A 243 6.96 -23.64 14.55
N VAL A 244 7.11 -22.64 15.43
CA VAL A 244 6.59 -21.28 15.18
C VAL A 244 7.27 -20.63 13.97
N PHE A 245 8.57 -20.86 13.78
CA PHE A 245 9.30 -20.37 12.61
C PHE A 245 8.73 -20.94 11.29
N GLY A 246 8.39 -22.24 11.26
CA GLY A 246 7.70 -22.86 10.13
C GLY A 246 6.33 -22.21 9.85
N GLU A 247 5.53 -21.98 10.90
CA GLU A 247 4.23 -21.29 10.77
C GLU A 247 4.38 -19.85 10.22
N ILE A 248 5.44 -19.15 10.61
CA ILE A 248 5.79 -17.82 10.08
C ILE A 248 6.16 -17.92 8.60
N ALA A 249 6.95 -18.93 8.21
CA ALA A 249 7.37 -19.12 6.81
C ALA A 249 6.19 -19.45 5.89
N GLU A 250 5.27 -20.32 6.32
CA GLU A 250 4.02 -20.60 5.59
C GLU A 250 3.18 -19.34 5.32
N ARG A 251 3.35 -18.34 6.19
CA ARG A 251 2.56 -17.11 6.19
C ARG A 251 3.40 -15.87 5.85
N PHE A 252 4.59 -16.06 5.30
CA PHE A 252 5.59 -15.01 5.07
C PHE A 252 5.06 -13.79 4.31
N THR A 253 4.11 -14.03 3.41
CA THR A 253 3.46 -13.06 2.53
C THR A 253 2.27 -12.30 3.15
N PHE A 254 1.86 -12.66 4.36
CA PHE A 254 0.75 -12.04 5.06
C PHE A 254 1.18 -10.75 5.78
N PHE A 255 0.18 -9.98 6.24
CA PHE A 255 0.34 -8.61 6.70
C PHE A 255 1.45 -8.46 7.78
N GLU A 256 2.53 -7.75 7.42
CA GLU A 256 3.70 -7.44 8.26
C GLU A 256 4.48 -8.66 8.80
N GLN A 257 4.19 -9.88 8.33
CA GLN A 257 4.84 -11.09 8.85
C GLN A 257 6.36 -11.07 8.62
N ALA A 258 6.80 -10.69 7.41
CA ALA A 258 8.22 -10.55 7.08
C ALA A 258 8.89 -9.41 7.85
N GLU A 259 8.19 -8.27 8.00
CA GLU A 259 8.66 -7.10 8.74
C GLU A 259 8.87 -7.39 10.23
N MET A 260 7.93 -8.08 10.87
CA MET A 260 8.06 -8.48 12.28
C MET A 260 9.20 -9.48 12.48
N LEU A 261 9.31 -10.48 11.59
CA LEU A 261 10.42 -11.43 11.62
C LEU A 261 11.78 -10.72 11.46
N ALA A 262 11.87 -9.75 10.55
CA ALA A 262 13.09 -8.97 10.31
C ALA A 262 13.55 -8.18 11.54
N CYS A 263 12.65 -7.88 12.46
CA CYS A 263 12.95 -7.13 13.67
C CYS A 263 13.28 -8.02 14.88
N SER A 264 13.26 -9.35 14.72
CA SER A 264 13.70 -10.30 15.74
C SER A 264 15.22 -10.53 15.65
N ARG A 265 15.99 -9.84 16.49
CA ARG A 265 17.45 -10.03 16.58
C ARG A 265 17.83 -11.47 16.94
N ALA A 266 17.01 -12.14 17.74
CA ALA A 266 17.20 -13.55 18.08
C ALA A 266 17.01 -14.46 16.84
N ALA A 267 16.00 -14.20 16.00
CA ALA A 267 15.80 -14.94 14.76
C ALA A 267 16.97 -14.75 13.78
N TRP A 268 17.61 -13.59 13.74
CA TRP A 268 18.84 -13.40 12.96
C TRP A 268 20.00 -14.31 13.41
N LYS A 269 20.15 -14.52 14.72
CA LYS A 269 21.17 -15.42 15.28
C LYS A 269 20.80 -16.91 15.11
N GLY A 270 19.50 -17.22 15.11
CA GLY A 270 18.97 -18.58 15.06
C GLY A 270 18.73 -19.13 13.65
N PHE A 271 17.95 -18.41 12.83
CA PHE A 271 17.23 -18.95 11.67
C PHE A 271 17.41 -18.22 10.34
N LEU A 272 17.82 -16.93 10.33
CA LEU A 272 17.86 -16.13 9.10
C LEU A 272 19.21 -16.22 8.38
N ALA A 273 20.07 -15.21 8.51
CA ALA A 273 21.36 -15.16 7.84
C ALA A 273 22.48 -15.49 8.83
N ARG A 274 23.17 -16.62 8.60
CA ARG A 274 24.34 -17.06 9.40
C ARG A 274 25.62 -16.95 8.57
N GLN A 275 26.75 -16.72 9.23
CA GLN A 275 28.06 -16.56 8.56
C GLN A 275 28.53 -17.81 7.80
N ASP A 276 28.00 -18.99 8.13
CA ASP A 276 28.30 -20.27 7.50
C ASP A 276 27.60 -20.47 6.14
N GLY A 277 26.74 -19.53 5.73
CA GLY A 277 25.98 -19.60 4.48
C GLY A 277 24.73 -20.47 4.57
N ASP A 278 24.36 -20.94 5.76
CA ASP A 278 23.07 -21.56 6.00
C ASP A 278 21.93 -20.54 5.86
N ARG A 279 20.81 -20.97 5.25
CA ARG A 279 19.64 -20.12 4.99
C ARG A 279 18.33 -20.89 5.24
N PRO A 280 18.02 -21.25 6.50
CA PRO A 280 16.84 -22.05 6.84
C PRO A 280 15.53 -21.50 6.30
N LEU A 281 15.34 -20.17 6.34
CA LEU A 281 14.13 -19.56 5.77
C LEU A 281 13.98 -19.83 4.28
N LEU A 282 15.08 -19.83 3.53
CA LEU A 282 15.03 -20.04 2.08
C LEU A 282 14.54 -21.44 1.73
N ASP A 283 14.95 -22.43 2.53
CA ASP A 283 14.54 -23.82 2.39
C ASP A 283 13.06 -23.99 2.75
N GLU A 284 12.59 -23.36 3.84
CA GLU A 284 11.16 -23.34 4.22
C GLU A 284 10.27 -22.66 3.17
N LEU A 285 10.74 -21.55 2.60
CA LEU A 285 10.06 -20.86 1.49
C LEU A 285 10.20 -21.60 0.15
N GLN A 286 11.01 -22.66 0.11
CA GLN A 286 11.32 -23.49 -1.06
C GLN A 286 11.92 -22.68 -2.23
N ILE A 287 12.60 -21.58 -1.97
CA ILE A 287 13.13 -20.70 -3.03
C ILE A 287 14.52 -21.19 -3.47
N GLY A 288 14.76 -21.28 -4.78
CA GLY A 288 16.09 -21.58 -5.32
C GLY A 288 17.10 -20.46 -5.02
N ARG A 289 18.32 -20.81 -4.58
CA ARG A 289 19.39 -19.83 -4.29
C ARG A 289 19.73 -18.96 -5.50
N ASP A 290 19.92 -19.59 -6.67
CA ASP A 290 20.25 -18.87 -7.91
C ASP A 290 19.08 -17.99 -8.36
N ASP A 291 17.84 -18.48 -8.21
CA ASP A 291 16.63 -17.73 -8.54
C ASP A 291 16.49 -16.46 -7.68
N LEU A 292 16.77 -16.56 -6.37
CA LEU A 292 16.79 -15.41 -5.46
C LEU A 292 17.92 -14.45 -5.81
N ARG A 293 19.11 -14.96 -6.14
CA ARG A 293 20.27 -14.12 -6.49
C ARG A 293 20.01 -13.33 -7.77
N ASP A 294 19.52 -13.97 -8.82
CA ASP A 294 19.14 -13.32 -10.07
C ASP A 294 18.05 -12.27 -9.84
N ALA A 295 17.09 -12.56 -8.95
CA ALA A 295 16.05 -11.61 -8.56
C ALA A 295 16.63 -10.40 -7.83
N ALA A 296 17.55 -10.62 -6.90
CA ALA A 296 18.22 -9.58 -6.14
C ALA A 296 19.04 -8.64 -7.04
N ASP A 297 19.77 -9.18 -8.02
CA ASP A 297 20.53 -8.38 -8.99
C ASP A 297 19.62 -7.49 -9.85
N ARG A 298 18.45 -8.02 -10.29
CA ARG A 298 17.43 -7.22 -10.98
C ARG A 298 16.86 -6.10 -10.08
N ALA A 299 16.60 -6.39 -8.81
CA ALA A 299 16.09 -5.41 -7.86
C ALA A 299 17.05 -4.21 -7.72
N VAL A 300 18.34 -4.49 -7.51
CA VAL A 300 19.39 -3.47 -7.38
C VAL A 300 19.45 -2.60 -8.64
N GLN A 301 19.49 -3.22 -9.82
CA GLN A 301 19.55 -2.50 -11.09
C GLN A 301 18.31 -1.61 -11.32
N MET A 302 17.11 -2.12 -11.02
CA MET A 302 15.88 -1.36 -11.21
C MET A 302 15.79 -0.17 -10.25
N VAL A 303 16.13 -0.36 -8.97
CA VAL A 303 16.14 0.74 -7.99
C VAL A 303 17.15 1.80 -8.38
N GLN A 304 18.39 1.43 -8.69
CA GLN A 304 19.42 2.37 -9.12
C GLN A 304 18.98 3.14 -10.37
N LYS A 305 18.45 2.42 -11.38
CA LYS A 305 17.93 3.05 -12.60
C LYS A 305 16.83 4.06 -12.27
N ARG A 306 15.86 3.70 -11.43
CA ARG A 306 14.76 4.58 -11.05
C ARG A 306 15.23 5.82 -10.29
N LEU A 307 16.19 5.67 -9.38
CA LEU A 307 16.72 6.79 -8.59
C LEU A 307 17.53 7.77 -9.45
N VAL A 308 18.33 7.26 -10.39
CA VAL A 308 19.18 8.08 -11.26
C VAL A 308 18.41 8.71 -12.41
N GLN A 309 17.51 7.97 -13.06
CA GLN A 309 16.87 8.39 -14.31
C GLN A 309 15.47 8.99 -14.12
N GLY A 310 14.92 8.93 -12.91
CA GLY A 310 13.53 9.33 -12.66
C GLY A 310 12.51 8.28 -13.09
N ALA A 311 11.23 8.60 -12.91
CA ALA A 311 10.13 7.70 -13.27
C ALA A 311 10.01 7.55 -14.79
N VAL A 312 9.90 6.30 -15.26
CA VAL A 312 9.51 6.05 -16.64
C VAL A 312 8.02 6.35 -16.79
N ARG A 313 7.65 7.15 -17.79
CA ARG A 313 6.26 7.46 -18.13
C ARG A 313 5.83 6.69 -19.38
N PRO A 314 5.43 5.41 -19.26
CA PRO A 314 5.13 4.56 -20.43
C PRO A 314 3.93 5.07 -21.24
N PHE A 315 3.12 5.95 -20.65
CA PHE A 315 1.92 6.50 -21.27
C PHE A 315 2.00 7.99 -21.58
N GLY A 316 3.15 8.65 -21.39
CA GLY A 316 3.27 10.10 -21.58
C GLY A 316 2.88 10.59 -22.99
N GLY A 317 3.09 9.76 -24.02
CA GLY A 317 2.72 10.06 -25.41
C GLY A 317 1.29 9.65 -25.83
N LYS A 318 0.49 9.05 -24.95
CA LYS A 318 -0.86 8.57 -25.30
C LYS A 318 -1.87 9.71 -25.31
N THR A 319 -2.93 9.60 -26.11
CA THR A 319 -4.07 10.54 -26.04
C THR A 319 -5.00 10.20 -24.87
N ILE A 320 -5.90 11.11 -24.47
CA ILE A 320 -6.94 10.83 -23.45
C ILE A 320 -7.81 9.63 -23.86
N GLN A 321 -8.13 9.54 -25.15
CA GLN A 321 -8.83 8.40 -25.73
C GLN A 321 -8.03 7.09 -25.53
N ASP A 322 -6.74 7.08 -25.84
CA ASP A 322 -5.90 5.89 -25.67
C ASP A 322 -5.79 5.48 -24.20
N LEU A 323 -5.70 6.45 -23.30
CA LEU A 323 -5.65 6.20 -21.85
C LEU A 323 -6.96 5.62 -21.33
N ALA A 324 -8.11 6.20 -21.69
CA ALA A 324 -9.42 5.70 -21.28
C ALA A 324 -9.67 4.27 -21.78
N ARG A 325 -9.30 3.98 -23.04
CA ARG A 325 -9.36 2.61 -23.60
C ARG A 325 -8.44 1.65 -22.87
N LEU A 326 -7.22 2.09 -22.53
CA LEU A 326 -6.26 1.28 -21.79
C LEU A 326 -6.78 0.93 -20.40
N VAL A 327 -7.31 1.92 -19.67
CA VAL A 327 -7.90 1.73 -18.33
C VAL A 327 -9.09 0.76 -18.39
N SER A 328 -9.98 0.93 -19.37
CA SER A 328 -11.11 0.01 -19.59
C SER A 328 -10.62 -1.42 -19.85
N SER A 329 -9.68 -1.58 -20.78
CA SER A 329 -9.16 -2.88 -21.18
C SER A 329 -8.46 -3.59 -20.02
N ASN A 330 -7.56 -2.88 -19.32
CA ASN A 330 -6.88 -3.40 -18.14
C ASN A 330 -7.89 -3.79 -17.04
N THR A 331 -8.93 -2.99 -16.81
CA THR A 331 -9.95 -3.28 -15.80
C THR A 331 -10.71 -4.56 -16.14
N VAL A 332 -11.20 -4.69 -17.37
CA VAL A 332 -11.93 -5.90 -17.80
C VAL A 332 -11.04 -7.14 -17.71
N GLU A 333 -9.77 -7.03 -18.08
CA GLU A 333 -8.83 -8.16 -18.09
C GLU A 333 -8.36 -8.56 -16.68
N ARG A 334 -8.00 -7.58 -15.83
CA ARG A 334 -7.19 -7.82 -14.62
C ARG A 334 -7.96 -7.75 -13.32
N CYS A 335 -9.15 -7.14 -13.33
CA CYS A 335 -10.05 -7.18 -12.18
C CYS A 335 -10.42 -8.65 -11.88
N PRO A 336 -10.31 -9.10 -10.62
CA PRO A 336 -10.69 -10.45 -10.23
C PRO A 336 -12.23 -10.54 -10.07
N TRP A 337 -12.97 -10.40 -11.17
CA TRP A 337 -14.45 -10.37 -11.19
C TRP A 337 -15.10 -11.51 -10.40
N ASP A 338 -14.50 -12.70 -10.46
CA ASP A 338 -14.98 -13.89 -9.75
C ASP A 338 -14.64 -13.92 -8.25
N ALA A 339 -13.63 -13.17 -7.79
CA ALA A 339 -13.22 -13.14 -6.39
C ALA A 339 -14.09 -12.19 -5.54
N PHE A 340 -14.83 -11.27 -6.16
CA PHE A 340 -15.81 -10.39 -5.51
C PHE A 340 -17.16 -11.08 -5.23
N ARG A 341 -17.21 -12.42 -5.29
CA ARG A 341 -18.40 -13.21 -5.00
C ARG A 341 -18.61 -13.32 -3.49
N SER A 342 -19.31 -12.36 -2.87
CA SER A 342 -20.11 -12.63 -1.65
C SER A 342 -21.01 -11.45 -1.22
N PHE A 343 -22.26 -11.79 -0.86
CA PHE A 343 -23.38 -10.96 -0.39
C PHE A 343 -23.49 -9.57 -1.04
N GLY A 344 -24.03 -9.54 -2.26
CA GLY A 344 -24.34 -8.35 -3.05
C GLY A 344 -24.74 -8.76 -4.47
N GLN A 345 -25.09 -7.82 -5.34
CA GLN A 345 -25.28 -8.15 -6.76
C GLN A 345 -23.93 -8.54 -7.37
N GLU A 346 -23.86 -9.75 -7.96
CA GLU A 346 -22.64 -10.22 -8.63
C GLU A 346 -22.20 -9.19 -9.68
N ARG A 347 -20.94 -8.74 -9.58
CA ARG A 347 -20.33 -7.95 -10.65
C ARG A 347 -20.02 -8.90 -11.78
N ARG A 348 -20.85 -8.87 -12.82
CA ARG A 348 -20.56 -9.62 -14.03
C ARG A 348 -19.39 -8.96 -14.74
N LYS A 349 -18.41 -9.78 -15.11
CA LYS A 349 -17.34 -9.35 -16.01
C LYS A 349 -17.98 -8.73 -17.26
N PRO A 350 -17.60 -7.51 -17.64
CA PRO A 350 -18.13 -6.89 -18.85
C PRO A 350 -17.82 -7.69 -20.11
N GLU A 351 -18.67 -7.58 -21.13
CA GLU A 351 -18.61 -8.43 -22.32
C GLU A 351 -17.41 -8.13 -23.23
N ASN A 352 -16.93 -6.88 -23.23
CA ASN A 352 -15.79 -6.46 -24.05
C ASN A 352 -14.88 -5.47 -23.29
N ASP A 353 -13.67 -5.28 -23.81
CA ASP A 353 -12.61 -4.47 -23.23
C ASP A 353 -12.89 -2.95 -23.21
N GLN A 354 -13.94 -2.49 -23.89
CA GLN A 354 -14.39 -1.10 -23.93
C GLN A 354 -15.69 -0.86 -23.15
N SER A 355 -16.18 -1.87 -22.44
CA SER A 355 -17.50 -1.83 -21.79
C SER A 355 -17.57 -0.88 -20.60
N LEU A 356 -16.44 -0.37 -20.10
CA LEU A 356 -16.47 0.69 -19.07
C LEU A 356 -16.75 2.07 -19.68
N LEU A 357 -16.55 2.24 -20.98
CA LEU A 357 -16.74 3.51 -21.67
C LEU A 357 -18.21 3.68 -22.03
N ARG A 358 -18.78 4.82 -21.66
CA ARG A 358 -20.14 5.20 -22.00
C ARG A 358 -20.16 5.93 -23.36
N PRO A 359 -21.30 5.98 -24.05
CA PRO A 359 -21.41 6.77 -25.29
C PRO A 359 -20.91 8.22 -25.08
N PRO A 360 -20.23 8.83 -26.06
CA PRO A 360 -19.75 10.20 -25.97
C PRO A 360 -20.81 11.22 -25.57
N TYR A 361 -20.40 12.27 -24.86
CA TYR A 361 -21.24 13.40 -24.50
C TYR A 361 -20.94 14.63 -25.38
N SER A 362 -21.93 15.10 -26.15
CA SER A 362 -21.77 16.21 -27.09
C SER A 362 -22.26 17.57 -26.58
N LYS A 363 -22.89 17.62 -25.39
CA LYS A 363 -23.61 18.79 -24.86
C LYS A 363 -22.82 19.56 -23.80
N VAL A 364 -21.50 19.64 -23.95
CA VAL A 364 -20.60 20.27 -22.96
C VAL A 364 -21.03 21.71 -22.61
N ALA A 365 -21.50 22.49 -23.59
CA ALA A 365 -22.00 23.84 -23.34
C ALA A 365 -23.24 23.88 -22.43
N GLU A 366 -24.13 22.89 -22.49
CA GLU A 366 -25.26 22.76 -21.57
C GLU A 366 -24.77 22.45 -20.15
N LEU A 367 -23.75 21.60 -20.02
CA LEU A 367 -23.14 21.28 -18.72
C LEU A 367 -22.41 22.50 -18.12
N GLU A 368 -21.61 23.23 -18.90
CA GLU A 368 -20.94 24.46 -18.46
C GLU A 368 -21.97 25.52 -18.02
N ALA A 369 -23.09 25.64 -18.74
CA ALA A 369 -24.18 26.52 -18.35
C ALA A 369 -24.86 26.05 -17.03
N LYS A 370 -25.09 24.75 -16.84
CA LYS A 370 -25.59 24.16 -15.58
C LYS A 370 -24.67 24.48 -14.40
N LEU A 371 -23.36 24.35 -14.60
CA LEU A 371 -22.35 24.56 -13.57
C LEU A 371 -22.01 26.04 -13.36
N GLY A 372 -22.45 26.92 -14.26
CA GLY A 372 -22.12 28.35 -14.25
C GLY A 372 -20.63 28.61 -14.47
N THR A 373 -19.92 27.71 -15.13
CA THR A 373 -18.45 27.76 -15.24
C THR A 373 -17.93 26.94 -16.41
N ASP A 374 -16.77 27.30 -16.93
CA ASP A 374 -16.07 26.56 -17.98
C ASP A 374 -15.34 25.33 -17.42
N LEU A 375 -15.32 24.25 -18.20
CA LEU A 375 -14.67 22.99 -17.83
C LEU A 375 -13.24 22.91 -18.40
N PRO A 376 -12.31 22.25 -17.67
CA PRO A 376 -10.96 21.96 -18.15
C PRO A 376 -10.96 21.30 -19.53
N GLN A 377 -10.01 21.66 -20.38
CA GLN A 377 -9.95 21.20 -21.76
C GLN A 377 -9.78 19.67 -21.87
N ASP A 378 -8.95 19.09 -21.02
CA ASP A 378 -8.74 17.63 -20.96
C ASP A 378 -10.00 16.88 -20.51
N TYR A 379 -10.79 17.44 -19.60
CA TYR A 379 -12.08 16.86 -19.23
C TYR A 379 -13.10 16.93 -20.39
N LYS A 380 -13.12 18.03 -21.14
CA LYS A 380 -13.95 18.14 -22.35
C LYS A 380 -13.55 17.13 -23.42
N GLU A 381 -12.25 16.89 -23.59
CA GLU A 381 -11.72 15.85 -24.47
C GLU A 381 -12.14 14.44 -24.01
N LEU A 382 -12.14 14.18 -22.70
CA LEU A 382 -12.67 12.93 -22.15
C LEU A 382 -14.17 12.78 -22.49
N LEU A 383 -14.98 13.80 -22.21
CA LEU A 383 -16.42 13.79 -22.48
C LEU A 383 -16.76 13.61 -23.97
N ALA A 384 -15.97 14.20 -24.85
CA ALA A 384 -16.10 14.03 -26.30
C ALA A 384 -15.85 12.58 -26.75
N PHE A 385 -15.22 11.75 -25.91
CA PHE A 385 -14.99 10.33 -26.17
C PHE A 385 -15.88 9.40 -25.33
N THR A 386 -16.15 9.73 -24.07
CA THR A 386 -16.95 8.90 -23.15
C THR A 386 -17.68 9.76 -22.12
N ASN A 387 -18.97 9.51 -21.90
CA ASN A 387 -19.78 10.23 -20.92
C ASN A 387 -19.54 9.70 -19.49
N GLY A 388 -18.33 9.87 -18.97
CA GLY A 388 -17.87 9.22 -17.74
C GLY A 388 -17.44 7.76 -17.98
N MET A 389 -17.17 7.02 -16.91
CA MET A 389 -16.75 5.62 -16.97
C MET A 389 -17.42 4.79 -15.86
N GLU A 390 -17.64 3.51 -16.12
CA GLU A 390 -17.96 2.53 -15.06
C GLU A 390 -16.77 2.36 -14.09
N PRO A 391 -16.99 1.79 -12.88
CA PRO A 391 -15.94 1.65 -11.87
C PRO A 391 -14.66 1.00 -12.41
N ILE A 392 -13.51 1.52 -11.98
CA ILE A 392 -12.18 1.21 -12.51
C ILE A 392 -11.41 0.32 -11.53
N TRP A 393 -10.72 -0.69 -12.05
CA TRP A 393 -9.78 -1.48 -11.26
C TRP A 393 -8.47 -0.74 -11.09
N ASN A 394 -7.98 -0.64 -9.86
CA ASN A 394 -6.71 0.00 -9.52
C ASN A 394 -5.84 -0.85 -8.59
N GLY A 395 -6.14 -2.16 -8.46
CA GLY A 395 -5.49 -3.06 -7.49
C GLY A 395 -5.98 -2.95 -6.05
N GLY A 396 -7.05 -2.20 -5.79
CA GLY A 396 -7.76 -2.11 -4.52
C GLY A 396 -9.27 -2.16 -4.74
N PRO A 397 -10.08 -1.34 -4.03
CA PRO A 397 -11.50 -1.18 -4.36
C PRO A 397 -11.68 -0.67 -5.78
N MET A 398 -12.73 -1.14 -6.46
CA MET A 398 -13.12 -0.56 -7.74
C MET A 398 -13.44 0.92 -7.55
N LEU A 399 -12.64 1.79 -8.17
CA LEU A 399 -12.74 3.24 -8.08
C LEU A 399 -13.89 3.74 -8.95
N ASP A 400 -14.93 4.29 -8.31
CA ASP A 400 -16.06 4.88 -9.00
C ASP A 400 -16.00 6.41 -8.94
N ILE A 401 -15.29 7.00 -9.90
CA ILE A 401 -14.87 8.42 -9.83
C ILE A 401 -15.24 9.25 -11.07
N PHE A 402 -15.81 8.64 -12.11
CA PHE A 402 -16.21 9.32 -13.35
C PHE A 402 -17.72 9.18 -13.60
N ALA A 403 -18.47 10.11 -13.01
CA ALA A 403 -19.89 10.28 -13.22
C ALA A 403 -20.25 10.56 -14.67
N ARG A 404 -21.52 10.32 -15.00
CA ARG A 404 -22.06 10.85 -16.24
C ARG A 404 -22.09 12.38 -16.16
N ALA A 405 -21.89 13.06 -17.28
CA ALA A 405 -22.00 14.52 -17.40
C ALA A 405 -23.32 15.07 -16.83
N GLU A 406 -24.41 14.31 -16.92
CA GLU A 406 -25.70 14.71 -16.35
C GLU A 406 -25.69 14.79 -14.81
N GLU A 407 -24.89 13.94 -14.16
CA GLU A 407 -24.76 13.81 -12.70
C GLU A 407 -23.69 14.73 -12.12
N VAL A 408 -22.82 15.29 -12.96
CA VAL A 408 -21.82 16.28 -12.53
C VAL A 408 -22.52 17.54 -12.03
N GLU A 409 -22.24 17.91 -10.79
CA GLU A 409 -22.88 19.04 -10.12
C GLU A 409 -21.99 19.66 -9.04
N HIS A 410 -22.41 20.82 -8.54
CA HIS A 410 -21.86 21.40 -7.33
C HIS A 410 -22.38 20.63 -6.13
N VAL A 411 -21.46 20.03 -5.37
CA VAL A 411 -21.77 19.27 -4.16
C VAL A 411 -21.38 20.07 -2.92
N ASP A 412 -22.14 19.88 -1.84
CA ASP A 412 -21.75 20.37 -0.51
C ASP A 412 -20.70 19.41 0.09
N ILE A 413 -19.48 19.92 0.23
CA ILE A 413 -18.35 19.22 0.84
C ILE A 413 -17.98 19.85 2.17
N GLY A 414 -18.93 20.51 2.85
CA GLY A 414 -18.72 21.13 4.16
C GLY A 414 -18.26 20.15 5.23
N HIS A 415 -18.55 18.86 5.09
CA HIS A 415 -18.00 17.81 5.95
C HIS A 415 -16.47 17.64 5.79
N LEU A 416 -15.89 18.11 4.68
CA LEU A 416 -14.44 18.15 4.42
C LEU A 416 -13.82 19.53 4.73
N SER A 417 -14.59 20.52 5.20
CA SER A 417 -14.11 21.90 5.39
C SER A 417 -12.96 22.06 6.41
N GLY A 418 -12.72 21.04 7.25
CA GLY A 418 -11.57 20.98 8.14
C GLY A 418 -10.27 20.50 7.47
N LEU A 419 -10.36 19.98 6.25
CA LEU A 419 -9.22 19.51 5.48
C LEU A 419 -8.62 20.64 4.64
N GLN A 420 -7.32 20.53 4.39
CA GLN A 420 -6.57 21.43 3.54
C GLN A 420 -6.80 21.10 2.06
N ALA A 421 -6.76 22.09 1.19
CA ALA A 421 -6.87 21.95 -0.26
C ALA A 421 -5.47 21.73 -0.88
N CYS A 422 -4.83 20.61 -0.54
CA CYS A 422 -3.47 20.33 -1.00
C CYS A 422 -3.46 20.13 -2.53
N LEU A 423 -2.62 20.89 -3.21
CA LEU A 423 -2.37 20.72 -4.65
C LEU A 423 -1.18 19.79 -4.92
N VAL A 424 -0.73 19.06 -3.92
CA VAL A 424 0.22 17.95 -4.00
C VAL A 424 -0.33 16.83 -3.11
N ARG A 425 0.35 15.68 -3.04
CA ARG A 425 -0.05 14.63 -2.10
C ARG A 425 -0.02 15.17 -0.66
N ASP A 426 -1.01 14.82 0.15
CA ASP A 426 -1.23 15.38 1.48
C ASP A 426 -0.12 15.07 2.51
N ASP A 427 0.69 14.04 2.26
CA ASP A 427 1.89 13.66 3.01
C ASP A 427 3.21 14.18 2.39
N ASP A 428 3.13 15.08 1.40
CA ASP A 428 4.28 15.68 0.71
C ASP A 428 4.35 17.22 0.87
N PRO A 429 5.53 17.78 1.20
CA PRO A 429 6.72 17.09 1.72
C PRO A 429 6.41 16.36 3.03
N HIS A 430 7.20 15.34 3.36
CA HIS A 430 6.94 14.55 4.57
C HIS A 430 6.96 15.46 5.81
N PRO A 431 5.96 15.42 6.71
CA PRO A 431 5.85 16.41 7.79
C PRO A 431 7.04 16.50 8.74
N VAL A 432 7.75 15.40 8.89
CA VAL A 432 8.95 15.33 9.73
C VAL A 432 10.13 16.14 9.16
N THR A 433 10.10 16.51 7.89
CA THR A 433 11.12 17.41 7.30
C THR A 433 11.00 18.84 7.80
N GLY A 434 9.86 19.22 8.39
CA GLY A 434 9.56 20.61 8.75
C GLY A 434 9.43 21.53 7.52
N ASN A 435 9.24 20.94 6.34
CA ASN A 435 9.04 21.65 5.07
C ASN A 435 7.55 21.64 4.64
N ASP A 436 6.64 21.43 5.58
CA ASP A 436 5.20 21.43 5.37
C ASP A 436 4.72 22.74 4.73
N ILE A 437 3.73 22.61 3.86
CA ILE A 437 3.01 23.73 3.26
C ILE A 437 1.67 23.90 3.97
N GLU A 438 1.43 25.10 4.51
CA GLU A 438 0.10 25.46 4.99
C GLU A 438 -0.81 25.80 3.80
N TRP A 439 -1.69 24.87 3.45
CA TRP A 439 -2.67 25.09 2.38
C TRP A 439 -3.93 25.77 2.92
N PRO A 440 -4.62 26.59 2.10
CA PRO A 440 -5.99 27.01 2.38
C PRO A 440 -6.91 25.81 2.61
N SER A 441 -7.96 25.98 3.42
CA SER A 441 -8.99 24.95 3.62
C SER A 441 -9.77 24.66 2.33
N LEU A 442 -10.32 23.45 2.22
CA LEU A 442 -11.28 23.12 1.18
C LEU A 442 -12.51 24.05 1.26
N PRO A 443 -13.07 24.45 0.10
CA PRO A 443 -14.28 25.26 0.07
C PRO A 443 -15.47 24.45 0.56
N ALA A 444 -16.57 25.11 0.95
CA ALA A 444 -17.81 24.41 1.34
C ALA A 444 -18.49 23.70 0.15
N LYS A 445 -18.18 24.12 -1.08
CA LYS A 445 -18.73 23.53 -2.31
C LYS A 445 -17.63 23.34 -3.35
N ALA A 446 -17.70 22.25 -4.08
CA ALA A 446 -16.85 21.99 -5.24
C ALA A 446 -17.67 21.26 -6.32
N ILE A 447 -17.14 21.21 -7.54
CA ILE A 447 -17.75 20.40 -8.60
C ILE A 447 -17.29 18.95 -8.40
N SER A 448 -18.22 18.03 -8.17
CA SER A 448 -17.91 16.59 -8.14
C SER A 448 -17.97 16.02 -9.55
N LEU A 449 -16.89 15.33 -9.94
CA LEU A 449 -16.84 14.50 -11.13
C LEU A 449 -17.21 13.04 -10.84
N SER A 450 -17.46 12.68 -9.58
CA SER A 450 -17.77 11.31 -9.13
C SER A 450 -19.28 11.09 -8.96
N PRO A 451 -19.77 9.85 -9.16
CA PRO A 451 -21.19 9.57 -9.04
C PRO A 451 -21.74 9.86 -7.63
N PRO A 452 -23.03 10.22 -7.51
CA PRO A 452 -23.67 10.40 -6.21
C PRO A 452 -23.55 9.15 -5.34
N GLY A 453 -23.09 9.32 -4.10
CA GLY A 453 -22.92 8.23 -3.13
C GLY A 453 -21.62 7.42 -3.28
N SER A 454 -20.72 7.80 -4.19
CA SER A 454 -19.38 7.21 -4.24
C SER A 454 -18.60 7.51 -2.95
N PRO A 455 -17.85 6.54 -2.39
CA PRO A 455 -16.94 6.77 -1.26
C PRO A 455 -15.59 7.36 -1.69
N ALA A 456 -15.45 7.72 -2.97
CA ALA A 456 -14.29 8.39 -3.53
C ALA A 456 -14.77 9.62 -4.33
N HIS A 457 -14.23 10.79 -4.00
CA HIS A 457 -14.71 12.08 -4.47
C HIS A 457 -13.63 12.75 -5.31
N LEU A 458 -13.78 12.71 -6.64
CA LEU A 458 -12.97 13.45 -7.58
C LEU A 458 -13.54 14.86 -7.72
N LEU A 459 -12.88 15.83 -7.08
CA LEU A 459 -13.33 17.20 -6.94
C LEU A 459 -12.53 18.12 -7.86
N LEU A 460 -13.25 18.94 -8.62
CA LEU A 460 -12.69 20.04 -9.38
C LEU A 460 -12.85 21.33 -8.57
N LEU A 461 -11.72 21.88 -8.12
CA LEU A 461 -11.67 23.12 -7.36
C LEU A 461 -11.93 24.32 -8.28
N ASP A 462 -12.54 25.37 -7.73
CA ASP A 462 -12.73 26.61 -8.47
C ASP A 462 -11.43 27.40 -8.67
N ARG A 463 -11.49 28.41 -9.54
CA ARG A 463 -10.34 29.25 -9.88
C ARG A 463 -9.84 30.06 -8.67
N GLU A 464 -10.74 30.47 -7.78
CA GLU A 464 -10.40 31.28 -6.61
C GLU A 464 -9.60 30.47 -5.58
N THR A 465 -10.11 29.30 -5.20
CA THR A 465 -9.47 28.32 -4.32
C THR A 465 -8.12 27.90 -4.89
N THR A 466 -8.08 27.56 -6.18
CA THR A 466 -6.83 27.13 -6.84
C THR A 466 -5.79 28.26 -6.84
N ALA A 467 -6.20 29.50 -7.13
CA ALA A 467 -5.30 30.65 -7.08
C ALA A 467 -4.81 30.94 -5.65
N ALA A 468 -5.67 30.80 -4.64
CA ALA A 468 -5.29 30.95 -3.24
C ALA A 468 -4.26 29.89 -2.81
N CYS A 469 -4.45 28.63 -3.22
CA CYS A 469 -3.51 27.54 -2.94
C CYS A 469 -2.14 27.80 -3.58
N LYS A 470 -2.12 28.17 -4.88
CA LYS A 470 -0.87 28.52 -5.58
C LYS A 470 -0.16 29.70 -4.91
N ARG A 471 -0.90 30.74 -4.54
CA ARG A 471 -0.34 31.90 -3.83
C ARG A 471 0.30 31.48 -2.51
N SER A 472 -0.42 30.70 -1.68
CA SER A 472 0.12 30.20 -0.41
C SER A 472 1.40 29.39 -0.61
N PHE A 473 1.40 28.47 -1.59
CA PHE A 473 2.57 27.69 -1.93
C PHE A 473 3.76 28.58 -2.29
N PHE A 474 3.62 29.51 -3.25
CA PHE A 474 4.74 30.32 -3.72
C PHE A 474 5.22 31.34 -2.68
N GLU A 475 4.33 31.87 -1.84
CA GLU A 475 4.71 32.74 -0.71
C GLU A 475 5.59 32.01 0.31
N GLN A 476 5.23 30.76 0.65
CA GLN A 476 6.02 29.91 1.54
C GLN A 476 7.29 29.42 0.86
N PHE A 477 7.20 29.04 -0.43
CA PHE A 477 8.32 28.60 -1.24
C PHE A 477 9.46 29.61 -1.19
N GLU A 478 9.16 30.90 -1.39
CA GLU A 478 10.20 31.94 -1.40
C GLU A 478 10.95 32.11 -0.07
N GLN A 479 10.32 31.73 1.04
CA GLN A 479 10.89 31.81 2.39
C GLN A 479 11.76 30.59 2.74
N ARG A 480 11.75 29.55 1.91
CA ARG A 480 12.49 28.30 2.15
C ARG A 480 13.97 28.40 1.81
N THR A 481 14.78 27.55 2.45
CA THR A 481 16.20 27.37 2.07
C THR A 481 16.33 26.75 0.68
N ALA A 482 17.55 26.74 0.11
CA ALA A 482 17.78 26.12 -1.19
C ALA A 482 17.42 24.63 -1.21
N GLU A 483 17.76 23.91 -0.13
CA GLU A 483 17.46 22.48 0.03
C GLU A 483 15.94 22.23 0.13
N GLN A 484 15.25 23.05 0.93
CA GLN A 484 13.80 23.00 1.07
C GLN A 484 13.07 23.38 -0.23
N LYS A 485 13.57 24.38 -0.97
CA LYS A 485 13.05 24.74 -2.30
C LYS A 485 13.21 23.56 -3.27
N ALA A 486 14.38 22.92 -3.30
CA ALA A 486 14.61 21.76 -4.17
C ALA A 486 13.65 20.60 -3.88
N GLU A 487 13.32 20.35 -2.60
CA GLU A 487 12.30 19.37 -2.23
C GLU A 487 10.90 19.76 -2.71
N LEU A 488 10.49 21.02 -2.50
CA LEU A 488 9.18 21.51 -2.96
C LEU A 488 9.07 21.48 -4.49
N GLU A 489 10.13 21.87 -5.21
CA GLU A 489 10.19 21.77 -6.68
C GLU A 489 10.04 20.32 -7.13
N ARG A 490 10.72 19.37 -6.46
CA ARG A 490 10.58 17.95 -6.76
C ARG A 490 9.13 17.47 -6.58
N VAL A 491 8.50 17.76 -5.45
CA VAL A 491 7.10 17.36 -5.16
C VAL A 491 6.14 17.93 -6.21
N VAL A 492 6.31 19.20 -6.58
CA VAL A 492 5.52 19.84 -7.63
C VAL A 492 5.77 19.17 -8.98
N CYS A 493 7.02 18.91 -9.35
CA CYS A 493 7.37 18.26 -10.62
C CYS A 493 6.87 16.81 -10.70
N GLU A 494 6.83 16.07 -9.57
CA GLU A 494 6.26 14.72 -9.51
C GLU A 494 4.76 14.71 -9.81
N THR A 495 4.05 15.77 -9.41
CA THR A 495 2.60 15.93 -9.59
C THR A 495 2.24 16.54 -10.95
N TYR A 496 2.89 17.67 -11.29
CA TYR A 496 2.56 18.52 -12.45
C TYR A 496 3.50 18.39 -13.63
N GLY A 497 4.66 17.77 -13.46
CA GLY A 497 5.69 17.66 -14.50
C GLY A 497 6.66 18.85 -14.52
N SER A 498 6.22 20.05 -14.15
CA SER A 498 7.08 21.22 -13.97
C SER A 498 6.46 22.24 -13.01
N VAL A 499 7.30 23.15 -12.48
CA VAL A 499 6.84 24.29 -11.67
C VAL A 499 6.06 25.28 -12.54
N GLU A 500 6.40 25.41 -13.81
CA GLU A 500 5.70 26.24 -14.80
C GLU A 500 4.27 25.75 -15.04
N ASP A 501 4.09 24.43 -15.21
CA ASP A 501 2.77 23.82 -15.36
C ASP A 501 1.93 24.08 -14.10
N PHE A 502 2.51 23.93 -12.91
CA PHE A 502 1.84 24.26 -11.66
C PHE A 502 1.46 25.75 -11.55
N ARG A 503 2.35 26.68 -11.97
CA ARG A 503 2.01 28.11 -12.03
C ARG A 503 0.83 28.36 -12.96
N SER A 504 0.77 27.66 -14.10
CA SER A 504 -0.28 27.81 -15.11
C SER A 504 -1.61 27.16 -14.72
N LEU A 505 -1.64 26.30 -13.69
CA LEU A 505 -2.83 25.56 -13.27
C LEU A 505 -4.01 26.48 -12.97
N GLU A 506 -5.09 26.38 -13.74
CA GLU A 506 -6.27 27.23 -13.54
C GLU A 506 -7.24 26.66 -12.50
N ARG A 507 -7.36 25.33 -12.44
CA ARG A 507 -8.24 24.60 -11.52
C ARG A 507 -7.52 23.36 -10.99
N GLY A 508 -7.53 23.17 -9.68
CA GLY A 508 -7.04 21.96 -9.04
C GLY A 508 -7.99 20.79 -9.25
N LEU A 509 -7.44 19.61 -9.52
CA LEU A 509 -8.17 18.33 -9.52
C LEU A 509 -7.64 17.48 -8.36
N VAL A 510 -8.50 17.18 -7.40
CA VAL A 510 -8.15 16.41 -6.19
C VAL A 510 -9.08 15.22 -6.04
N LEU A 511 -8.54 14.08 -5.62
CA LEU A 511 -9.29 12.88 -5.26
C LEU A 511 -9.23 12.70 -3.74
N TRP A 512 -10.38 12.67 -3.08
CA TRP A 512 -10.52 12.30 -1.68
C TRP A 512 -11.11 10.89 -1.56
N ARG A 513 -10.55 10.03 -0.69
CA ARG A 513 -11.07 8.66 -0.48
C ARG A 513 -11.43 8.45 0.99
N ASP A 514 -12.73 8.29 1.27
CA ASP A 514 -13.24 8.15 2.64
C ASP A 514 -12.65 6.95 3.39
N TYR A 515 -12.34 5.88 2.66
CA TYR A 515 -11.86 4.61 3.22
C TYR A 515 -10.33 4.56 3.43
N GLU A 516 -9.58 5.50 2.84
CA GLU A 516 -8.12 5.63 3.01
C GLU A 516 -7.73 6.89 3.81
N LEU A 517 -8.67 7.84 3.95
CA LEU A 517 -8.46 9.13 4.61
C LEU A 517 -7.33 9.93 3.98
N ASP A 518 -7.23 9.88 2.66
CA ASP A 518 -6.16 10.51 1.90
C ASP A 518 -6.68 11.37 0.76
N MET A 519 -5.88 12.38 0.42
CA MET A 519 -6.14 13.30 -0.68
C MET A 519 -4.97 13.33 -1.67
N MET A 520 -5.30 13.11 -2.94
CA MET A 520 -4.31 13.10 -4.02
C MET A 520 -4.63 14.18 -5.06
N ALA A 521 -3.65 15.01 -5.39
CA ALA A 521 -3.75 15.98 -6.48
C ALA A 521 -3.24 15.41 -7.81
N TYR A 522 -3.84 15.86 -8.91
CA TYR A 522 -3.47 15.43 -10.26
C TYR A 522 -3.26 16.63 -11.20
N ASN A 523 -2.37 16.46 -12.17
CA ASN A 523 -2.24 17.36 -13.32
C ASN A 523 -3.41 17.14 -14.31
N GLY A 524 -4.59 17.55 -13.90
CA GLY A 524 -5.82 17.40 -14.66
C GLY A 524 -6.26 15.94 -14.85
N VAL A 525 -7.31 15.77 -15.64
CA VAL A 525 -7.92 14.48 -15.99
C VAL A 525 -6.95 13.61 -16.79
N ARG A 526 -6.13 14.22 -17.66
CA ARG A 526 -5.08 13.48 -18.38
C ARG A 526 -4.07 12.87 -17.40
N GLY A 527 -3.57 13.66 -16.46
CA GLY A 527 -2.62 13.20 -15.44
C GLY A 527 -3.19 12.06 -14.60
N LEU A 528 -4.45 12.20 -14.18
CA LEU A 528 -5.20 11.15 -13.49
C LEU A 528 -5.30 9.86 -14.32
N LEU A 529 -5.70 9.95 -15.59
CA LEU A 529 -5.84 8.77 -16.46
C LEU A 529 -4.52 8.05 -16.73
N GLU A 530 -3.38 8.76 -16.74
CA GLU A 530 -2.08 8.10 -16.82
C GLU A 530 -1.75 7.32 -15.54
N VAL A 531 -2.10 7.86 -14.36
CA VAL A 531 -1.94 7.15 -13.07
C VAL A 531 -2.86 5.94 -13.03
N LEU A 532 -4.13 6.10 -13.36
CA LEU A 532 -5.09 4.97 -13.46
C LEU A 532 -4.67 3.95 -14.51
N GLY A 533 -4.03 4.39 -15.60
CA GLY A 533 -3.46 3.50 -16.61
C GLY A 533 -2.38 2.59 -16.04
N LEU A 534 -1.56 3.09 -15.10
CA LEU A 534 -0.57 2.30 -14.36
C LEU A 534 -1.21 1.44 -13.28
N GLU A 535 -2.11 2.00 -12.47
CA GLU A 535 -2.73 1.27 -11.37
C GLU A 535 -3.64 0.12 -11.83
N SER A 536 -4.37 0.33 -12.92
CA SER A 536 -5.19 -0.73 -13.55
C SER A 536 -4.36 -1.89 -14.07
N MET A 537 -3.03 -1.74 -14.19
CA MET A 537 -2.16 -2.86 -14.54
C MET A 537 -2.00 -3.88 -13.42
N ARG A 538 -2.37 -3.55 -12.18
CA ARG A 538 -2.24 -4.47 -11.05
C ARG A 538 -3.00 -5.75 -11.33
N ARG A 539 -2.42 -6.87 -10.90
CA ARG A 539 -3.10 -8.17 -10.92
C ARG A 539 -3.46 -8.53 -9.51
N TYR A 540 -4.60 -9.19 -9.33
CA TYR A 540 -4.96 -9.74 -8.03
C TYR A 540 -3.81 -10.59 -7.45
N ARG A 541 -3.45 -10.30 -6.20
CA ARG A 541 -2.55 -11.09 -5.36
C ARG A 541 -3.15 -11.11 -3.97
N PHE A 542 -2.97 -12.23 -3.28
CA PHE A 542 -3.48 -12.42 -1.92
C PHE A 542 -2.81 -11.51 -0.88
N TRP A 543 -1.60 -10.98 -1.16
CA TRP A 543 -0.96 -9.94 -0.34
C TRP A 543 -1.38 -8.51 -0.71
N LEU A 544 -2.08 -8.31 -1.83
CA LEU A 544 -2.69 -7.02 -2.10
C LEU A 544 -3.87 -6.85 -1.15
N ARG A 545 -3.89 -5.73 -0.44
CA ARG A 545 -4.87 -5.38 0.59
C ARG A 545 -6.21 -4.97 -0.05
N ILE A 546 -6.74 -5.83 -0.92
CA ILE A 546 -7.94 -5.54 -1.70
C ILE A 546 -9.13 -5.58 -0.78
N TYR A 547 -9.91 -4.52 -0.93
CA TYR A 547 -10.99 -4.18 -0.05
C TYR A 547 -12.06 -3.54 -0.94
N GLU A 548 -13.33 -3.91 -0.79
CA GLU A 548 -14.42 -3.21 -1.47
C GLU A 548 -15.48 -2.84 -0.42
N PRO A 549 -15.77 -1.53 -0.21
CA PRO A 549 -16.80 -1.10 0.72
C PRO A 549 -18.13 -1.81 0.50
N GLY A 550 -18.70 -2.33 1.58
CA GLY A 550 -19.99 -3.03 1.53
C GLY A 550 -19.97 -4.41 0.84
N ARG A 551 -18.82 -4.96 0.44
CA ARG A 551 -18.70 -6.35 -0.05
C ARG A 551 -17.79 -7.22 0.81
N ARG A 552 -18.03 -8.54 0.79
CA ARG A 552 -17.10 -9.54 1.35
C ARG A 552 -16.14 -10.01 0.26
N PHE A 553 -14.89 -10.29 0.66
CA PHE A 553 -13.91 -10.95 -0.18
C PHE A 553 -13.73 -12.39 0.33
N VAL A 554 -13.75 -13.37 -0.56
CA VAL A 554 -13.35 -14.75 -0.20
C VAL A 554 -11.83 -14.76 -0.19
N SER A 555 -11.21 -14.80 0.98
CA SER A 555 -9.77 -15.02 1.03
C SER A 555 -9.48 -16.46 0.61
N ASP A 556 -8.99 -16.64 -0.61
CA ASP A 556 -8.47 -17.92 -1.11
C ASP A 556 -7.32 -18.39 -0.20
N GLY A 557 -7.63 -19.21 0.80
CA GLY A 557 -6.63 -19.71 1.75
C GLY A 557 -7.20 -20.18 3.08
N GLU A 558 -8.39 -19.73 3.47
CA GLU A 558 -9.12 -20.30 4.59
C GLU A 558 -10.41 -20.87 4.00
N ALA A 559 -10.45 -22.19 3.79
CA ALA A 559 -11.73 -22.88 3.66
C ALA A 559 -12.42 -22.68 5.01
N TRP A 560 -13.37 -21.74 5.03
CA TRP A 560 -14.20 -21.46 6.19
C TRP A 560 -15.25 -22.56 6.29
N ASP A 561 -14.87 -23.70 6.87
CA ASP A 561 -15.81 -24.72 7.36
C ASP A 561 -16.45 -24.28 8.68
#